data_AF-A0A8W8I2D1-F1
#
_entry.id   AF-A0A8W8I2D1-F1
#
_cell.length_a   1.000
_cell.length_b   1.000
_cell.length_c   1.000
_cell.angle_alpha   90.00
_cell.angle_beta   90.00
_cell.angle_gamma   90.00
#
_symmetry.space_group_name_H-M   'P 1'
#
loop_
_entity.id
_entity.type
_entity.pdbx_description
1 polymer ?
#
loop_
_entity_poly.entity_id
_entity_poly.type
_entity_poly.pdbx_seq_one_letter_code
_entity_poly.pdbx_strand_id
1 'polypeptide(L)'
;MCLDHAGVNAFLCPSSCDKSACPEPTGCPRGKTLDVCGCCEVCGLDLNATCGGPFGVHGRCGEGLECALSSEVGGRIRGSAIGICREIIPKKCEGVRCDNTIIRTCPVDSTLVQIESKDSCCKVSYQCVCNKNSCRRTTCAPGFESVLHHPAEGHPGSCCDQYVCKLSGVGIGNLL
;
A
#
# COMPACT_ATOMS: atom_id res chain seq x y z
N MET A 1 -23.44 21.57 -28.76
CA MET A 1 -24.64 20.86 -28.26
C MET A 1 -24.36 19.36 -28.27
N CYS A 2 -24.22 18.73 -27.10
CA CYS A 2 -24.27 17.27 -26.96
C CYS A 2 -25.75 16.88 -27.03
N LEU A 3 -26.27 16.66 -28.25
CA LEU A 3 -27.70 16.42 -28.48
C LEU A 3 -28.04 14.94 -28.39
N ASP A 4 -29.07 14.65 -27.60
CA ASP A 4 -29.95 13.50 -27.78
C ASP A 4 -30.73 13.59 -29.12
N HIS A 5 -31.03 12.42 -29.71
CA HIS A 5 -31.72 12.10 -30.99
C HIS A 5 -30.85 12.08 -32.27
N ALA A 6 -31.04 11.19 -33.24
CA ALA A 6 -31.84 9.97 -33.42
C ALA A 6 -31.45 9.41 -34.81
N GLY A 7 -31.24 8.10 -34.95
CA GLY A 7 -31.11 7.43 -36.26
C GLY A 7 -29.88 7.81 -37.10
N VAL A 8 -29.08 6.79 -37.42
CA VAL A 8 -28.03 6.74 -38.47
C VAL A 8 -26.83 7.70 -38.32
N ASN A 9 -25.99 7.46 -37.31
CA ASN A 9 -24.50 7.45 -37.34
C ASN A 9 -23.90 7.72 -35.93
N ALA A 10 -24.09 6.80 -34.99
CA ALA A 10 -23.73 6.98 -33.59
C ALA A 10 -22.30 6.49 -33.21
N PHE A 11 -21.28 6.77 -34.03
CA PHE A 11 -19.91 6.25 -33.75
C PHE A 11 -18.73 7.18 -34.11
N LEU A 12 -18.96 8.41 -34.58
CA LEU A 12 -17.86 9.35 -34.85
C LEU A 12 -17.86 10.52 -33.89
N CYS A 13 -16.68 10.82 -33.34
CA CYS A 13 -16.45 12.04 -32.59
C CYS A 13 -16.52 13.27 -33.50
N PRO A 14 -17.02 14.41 -33.00
CA PRO A 14 -16.98 15.67 -33.74
C PRO A 14 -15.54 16.03 -34.16
N SER A 15 -15.39 16.63 -35.35
CA SER A 15 -14.09 17.09 -35.86
C SER A 15 -13.49 18.25 -35.05
N SER A 16 -14.31 18.94 -34.26
CA SER A 16 -13.93 20.04 -33.39
C SER A 16 -14.56 19.88 -32.01
N CYS A 17 -13.78 20.15 -30.97
CA CYS A 17 -14.25 20.16 -29.59
C CYS A 17 -14.70 21.56 -29.18
N ASP A 18 -16.00 21.74 -28.94
CA ASP A 18 -16.55 22.94 -28.31
C ASP A 18 -16.69 22.72 -26.79
N LYS A 19 -15.69 23.18 -26.04
CA LYS A 19 -15.65 23.04 -24.58
C LYS A 19 -16.78 23.77 -23.86
N SER A 20 -17.36 24.82 -24.48
CA SER A 20 -18.44 25.58 -23.85
C SER A 20 -19.75 24.78 -23.76
N ALA A 21 -19.88 23.73 -24.59
CA ALA A 21 -21.02 22.83 -24.57
C ALA A 21 -20.85 21.65 -23.59
N CYS A 22 -19.71 21.55 -22.91
CA CYS A 22 -19.44 20.45 -21.99
C CYS A 22 -20.15 20.65 -20.65
N PRO A 23 -20.78 19.59 -20.10
CA PRO A 23 -21.26 19.64 -18.72
C PRO A 23 -20.07 19.67 -17.75
N GLU A 24 -20.17 20.46 -16.68
CA GLU A 24 -19.16 20.45 -15.62
C GLU A 24 -19.36 19.23 -14.71
N PRO A 25 -18.37 18.32 -14.63
CA PRO A 25 -18.48 17.16 -13.76
C PRO A 25 -18.26 17.57 -12.29
N THR A 26 -19.14 17.08 -11.41
CA THR A 26 -19.07 17.34 -9.96
C THR A 26 -18.89 16.04 -9.19
N GLY A 27 -18.20 16.11 -8.05
CA GLY A 27 -18.03 14.95 -7.16
C GLY A 27 -17.25 13.79 -7.77
N CYS A 28 -16.08 14.05 -8.36
CA CYS A 28 -15.24 13.00 -8.97
C CYS A 28 -14.25 12.43 -7.94
N PRO A 29 -14.53 11.28 -7.28
CA PRO A 29 -13.67 10.72 -6.24
C PRO A 29 -12.30 10.27 -6.77
N ARG A 30 -12.19 10.03 -8.08
CA ARG A 30 -10.96 9.65 -8.77
C ARG A 30 -10.49 10.68 -9.78
N GLY A 31 -10.79 11.95 -9.51
CA GLY A 31 -10.40 13.05 -10.38
C GLY A 31 -11.16 13.07 -11.70
N LYS A 32 -10.81 14.06 -12.52
CA LYS A 32 -11.40 14.27 -13.83
C LYS A 32 -10.52 13.62 -14.91
N THR A 33 -11.15 13.10 -15.94
CA THR A 33 -10.52 12.60 -17.16
C THR A 33 -11.28 13.14 -18.37
N LEU A 34 -10.88 12.77 -19.58
CA LEU A 34 -11.60 13.16 -20.79
C LEU A 34 -12.58 12.07 -21.22
N ASP A 35 -13.67 12.49 -21.86
CA ASP A 35 -14.60 11.59 -22.54
C ASP A 35 -13.89 10.74 -23.62
N VAL A 36 -14.64 9.83 -24.24
CA VAL A 36 -14.05 8.96 -25.28
C VAL A 36 -13.53 9.73 -26.49
N CYS A 37 -14.12 10.88 -26.80
CA CYS A 37 -13.72 11.76 -27.88
C CYS A 37 -12.55 12.68 -27.52
N GLY A 38 -12.11 12.71 -26.26
CA GLY A 38 -11.06 13.58 -25.78
C GLY A 38 -11.47 15.05 -25.65
N CYS A 39 -12.77 15.34 -25.54
CA CYS A 39 -13.27 16.72 -25.54
C CYS A 39 -13.64 17.22 -24.14
N CYS A 40 -14.69 16.65 -23.55
CA CYS A 40 -15.23 17.11 -22.28
C CYS A 40 -14.55 16.45 -21.10
N GLU A 41 -14.40 17.19 -20.00
CA GLU A 41 -14.04 16.60 -18.71
C GLU A 41 -15.20 15.75 -18.19
N VAL A 42 -14.89 14.54 -17.72
CA VAL A 42 -15.83 13.60 -17.09
C VAL A 42 -15.17 13.01 -15.85
N CYS A 43 -15.94 12.45 -14.92
CA CYS A 43 -15.33 11.75 -13.80
C CYS A 43 -14.63 10.47 -14.27
N GLY A 44 -13.41 10.26 -13.79
CA GLY A 44 -12.70 9.01 -14.00
C GLY A 44 -13.34 7.87 -13.21
N LEU A 45 -13.31 6.66 -13.78
CA LEU A 45 -13.87 5.46 -13.15
C LEU A 45 -13.05 5.01 -11.95
N ASP A 46 -13.74 4.40 -10.99
CA ASP A 46 -13.17 3.85 -9.76
C ASP A 46 -12.39 2.55 -9.95
N LEU A 47 -11.62 2.20 -8.92
CA LEU A 47 -10.90 0.93 -8.84
C LEU A 47 -11.87 -0.24 -9.05
N ASN A 48 -11.48 -1.20 -9.88
CA ASN A 48 -12.25 -2.37 -10.28
C ASN A 48 -13.48 -2.10 -11.16
N ALA A 49 -13.73 -0.87 -11.60
CA ALA A 49 -14.76 -0.61 -12.59
C ALA A 49 -14.39 -1.18 -13.97
N THR A 50 -15.38 -1.60 -14.74
CA THR A 50 -15.21 -1.98 -16.15
C THR A 50 -14.84 -0.77 -16.99
N CYS A 51 -13.87 -0.90 -17.89
CA CYS A 51 -13.36 0.19 -18.73
C CYS A 51 -13.06 -0.27 -20.16
N GLY A 52 -12.89 0.70 -21.07
CA GLY A 52 -12.59 0.42 -22.48
C GLY A 52 -13.82 -0.04 -23.27
N GLY A 53 -13.67 -1.15 -24.01
CA GLY A 53 -14.69 -1.66 -24.92
C GLY A 53 -14.71 -0.97 -26.29
N PRO A 54 -15.55 -1.45 -27.23
CA PRO A 54 -15.71 -0.83 -28.54
C PRO A 54 -16.00 0.66 -28.39
N PHE A 55 -15.21 1.52 -29.05
CA PHE A 55 -15.36 2.97 -28.97
C PHE A 55 -15.37 3.51 -27.53
N GLY A 56 -14.69 2.84 -26.60
CA GLY A 56 -14.56 3.25 -25.20
C GLY A 56 -15.89 3.44 -24.46
N VAL A 57 -16.94 2.70 -24.81
CA VAL A 57 -18.28 2.77 -24.19
C VAL A 57 -18.28 2.55 -22.69
N HIS A 58 -17.28 1.85 -22.15
CA HIS A 58 -17.14 1.65 -20.71
C HIS A 58 -16.32 2.74 -20.02
N GLY A 59 -15.89 3.78 -20.73
CA GLY A 59 -15.21 4.94 -20.16
C GLY A 59 -13.72 4.72 -19.83
N ARG A 60 -13.15 5.70 -19.13
CA ARG A 60 -11.73 5.78 -18.75
C ARG A 60 -11.55 5.76 -17.24
N CYS A 61 -10.52 5.05 -16.79
CA CYS A 61 -10.14 5.02 -15.39
C CYS A 61 -9.67 6.40 -14.91
N GLY A 62 -9.94 6.70 -13.64
CA GLY A 62 -9.49 7.93 -12.99
C GLY A 62 -8.03 7.91 -12.57
N GLU A 63 -7.64 8.90 -11.78
CA GLU A 63 -6.26 9.11 -11.36
C GLU A 63 -5.66 7.88 -10.65
N GLY A 64 -4.41 7.56 -11.03
CA GLY A 64 -3.67 6.41 -10.48
C GLY A 64 -4.11 5.05 -11.00
N LEU A 65 -5.04 4.99 -11.96
CA LEU A 65 -5.59 3.74 -12.49
C LEU A 65 -5.34 3.62 -14.00
N GLU A 66 -5.07 2.39 -14.46
CA GLU A 66 -5.05 2.02 -15.88
C GLU A 66 -6.14 0.99 -16.20
N CYS A 67 -6.58 0.98 -17.45
CA CYS A 67 -7.53 -0.02 -17.92
C CYS A 67 -6.79 -1.32 -18.23
N ALA A 68 -6.74 -2.24 -17.27
CA ALA A 68 -6.11 -3.54 -17.43
C ALA A 68 -6.98 -4.43 -18.33
N LEU A 69 -6.60 -4.52 -19.60
CA LEU A 69 -7.31 -5.29 -20.62
C LEU A 69 -7.14 -6.79 -20.36
N SER A 70 -8.25 -7.53 -20.26
CA SER A 70 -8.19 -8.99 -20.31
C SER A 70 -7.88 -9.39 -21.75
N SER A 71 -6.62 -9.72 -22.02
CA SER A 71 -6.27 -10.35 -23.28
C SER A 71 -6.87 -11.75 -23.26
N GLU A 72 -7.89 -12.00 -24.08
CA GLU A 72 -8.14 -13.38 -24.50
C GLU A 72 -6.80 -13.91 -25.06
N VAL A 73 -6.28 -14.94 -24.42
CA VAL A 73 -4.94 -15.51 -24.61
C VAL A 73 -4.62 -15.60 -26.12
N GLY A 74 -3.65 -14.80 -26.58
CA GLY A 74 -3.09 -14.85 -27.94
C GLY A 74 -3.73 -13.93 -29.00
N GLY A 75 -4.70 -13.08 -28.65
CA GLY A 75 -5.31 -12.13 -29.60
C GLY A 75 -4.58 -10.78 -29.71
N ARG A 76 -4.55 -10.16 -30.91
CA ARG A 76 -4.19 -8.75 -31.08
C ARG A 76 -5.16 -7.88 -30.27
N ILE A 77 -4.67 -7.05 -29.34
CA ILE A 77 -5.47 -6.03 -28.64
C ILE A 77 -6.14 -5.15 -29.71
N ARG A 78 -7.45 -5.33 -29.92
CA ARG A 78 -8.25 -4.43 -30.77
C ARG A 78 -8.75 -3.28 -29.91
N GLY A 79 -9.05 -2.13 -30.52
CA GLY A 79 -9.71 -0.98 -29.85
C GLY A 79 -11.11 -1.26 -29.30
N SER A 80 -11.49 -2.54 -29.19
CA SER A 80 -12.74 -3.05 -28.63
C SER A 80 -12.53 -3.84 -27.34
N ALA A 81 -11.29 -3.97 -26.86
CA ALA A 81 -10.98 -4.74 -25.67
C ALA A 81 -11.61 -4.09 -24.43
N ILE A 82 -12.28 -4.89 -23.63
CA ILE A 82 -12.82 -4.51 -22.33
C ILE A 82 -11.77 -4.85 -21.27
N GLY A 83 -11.64 -3.99 -20.27
CA GLY A 83 -10.74 -4.18 -19.15
C GLY A 83 -11.38 -3.82 -17.83
N ILE A 84 -10.57 -3.86 -16.78
CA ILE A 84 -10.92 -3.44 -15.44
C ILE A 84 -9.92 -2.38 -14.98
N CYS A 85 -10.39 -1.31 -14.34
CA CYS A 85 -9.52 -0.30 -13.77
C CYS A 85 -8.68 -0.88 -12.62
N ARG A 86 -7.37 -0.86 -12.77
CA ARG A 86 -6.39 -1.36 -11.78
C ARG A 86 -5.38 -0.26 -11.45
N GLU A 87 -4.75 -0.36 -10.29
CA GLU A 87 -3.67 0.55 -9.91
C GLU A 87 -2.52 0.46 -10.92
N ILE A 88 -2.01 1.61 -11.36
CA ILE A 88 -0.83 1.68 -12.22
C ILE A 88 0.37 1.18 -11.42
N ILE A 89 0.96 0.08 -11.84
CA ILE A 89 2.22 -0.43 -11.27
C ILE A 89 3.37 0.31 -11.97
N PRO A 90 4.19 1.11 -11.25
CA PRO A 90 5.32 1.78 -11.87
C PRO A 90 6.25 0.77 -12.55
N LYS A 91 6.80 1.12 -13.72
CA LYS A 91 7.71 0.22 -14.45
C LYS A 91 8.92 -0.26 -13.65
N LYS A 92 9.42 0.57 -12.71
CA LYS A 92 10.47 0.17 -11.76
C LYS A 92 10.10 -0.99 -10.83
N CYS A 93 8.81 -1.28 -10.70
CA CYS A 93 8.26 -2.35 -9.87
C CYS A 93 7.95 -3.63 -10.67
N GLU A 94 8.19 -3.63 -11.99
CA GLU A 94 7.95 -4.80 -12.84
C GLU A 94 8.91 -5.93 -12.43
N GLY A 95 8.35 -7.09 -12.06
CA GLY A 95 9.12 -8.24 -11.55
C GLY A 95 9.49 -8.18 -10.06
N VAL A 96 9.15 -7.11 -9.34
CA VAL A 96 9.32 -7.05 -7.88
C VAL A 96 8.36 -8.03 -7.21
N ARG A 97 8.90 -8.91 -6.36
CA ARG A 97 8.12 -9.82 -5.53
C ARG A 97 8.00 -9.21 -4.13
N CYS A 98 6.80 -8.76 -3.78
CA CYS A 98 6.52 -8.30 -2.43
C CYS A 98 6.30 -9.51 -1.52
N ASP A 99 7.15 -9.64 -0.50
CA ASP A 99 6.93 -10.58 0.59
C ASP A 99 5.87 -9.99 1.53
N ASN A 100 4.62 -10.42 1.37
CA ASN A 100 3.49 -10.03 2.20
C ASN A 100 3.34 -10.94 3.43
N THR A 101 4.43 -11.54 3.94
CA THR A 101 4.38 -12.29 5.19
C THR A 101 3.93 -11.35 6.30
N ILE A 102 2.66 -11.49 6.71
CA ILE A 102 2.06 -10.65 7.74
C ILE A 102 2.63 -11.11 9.08
N ILE A 103 3.72 -10.46 9.51
CA ILE A 103 4.18 -10.54 10.90
C ILE A 103 3.07 -9.93 11.75
N ARG A 104 2.31 -10.78 12.45
CA ARG A 104 1.21 -10.33 13.33
C ARG A 104 1.63 -10.19 14.79
N THR A 105 2.74 -10.84 15.16
CA THR A 105 3.22 -10.89 16.53
C THR A 105 4.70 -10.59 16.55
N CYS A 106 5.10 -9.68 17.44
CA CYS A 106 6.48 -9.43 17.76
C CYS A 106 6.86 -10.10 19.08
N PRO A 107 8.15 -10.39 19.30
CA PRO A 107 8.65 -10.72 20.63
C PRO A 107 8.29 -9.63 21.65
N VAL A 108 8.27 -9.98 22.94
CA VAL A 108 7.82 -9.09 24.02
C VAL A 108 8.57 -7.76 24.10
N ASP A 109 9.83 -7.75 23.70
CA ASP A 109 10.75 -6.62 23.73
C ASP A 109 10.68 -5.74 22.46
N SER A 110 9.71 -6.01 21.60
CA SER A 110 9.63 -5.46 20.26
C SER A 110 8.22 -4.97 19.96
N THR A 111 8.12 -3.95 19.12
CA THR A 111 6.86 -3.39 18.64
C THR A 111 6.72 -3.65 17.15
N LEU A 112 5.50 -3.99 16.73
CA LEU A 112 5.16 -4.09 15.32
C LEU A 112 4.99 -2.69 14.73
N VAL A 113 5.78 -2.37 13.72
CA VAL A 113 5.69 -1.09 12.99
C VAL A 113 5.29 -1.32 11.55
N GLN A 114 4.54 -0.38 11.01
CA GLN A 114 4.17 -0.31 9.61
C GLN A 114 5.24 0.45 8.85
N ILE A 115 5.94 -0.21 7.92
CA ILE A 115 6.95 0.46 7.09
C ILE A 115 6.42 0.59 5.67
N GLU A 116 6.30 1.83 5.22
CA GLU A 116 6.04 2.13 3.81
C GLU A 116 7.30 1.80 3.00
N SER A 117 7.15 1.04 1.92
CA SER A 117 8.32 0.71 1.09
C SER A 117 8.87 2.01 0.49
N LYS A 118 10.16 2.29 0.69
CA LYS A 118 10.84 3.46 0.11
C LYS A 118 10.70 3.53 -1.41
N ASP A 119 10.54 2.38 -2.05
CA ASP A 119 10.46 2.26 -3.50
C ASP A 119 9.03 2.39 -4.04
N SER A 120 8.02 2.52 -3.17
CA SER A 120 6.58 2.57 -3.47
C SER A 120 6.01 1.33 -4.19
N CYS A 121 6.83 0.29 -4.42
CA CYS A 121 6.42 -0.91 -5.14
C CYS A 121 5.59 -1.88 -4.29
N CYS A 122 5.84 -1.92 -2.98
CA CYS A 122 5.14 -2.82 -2.08
C CYS A 122 4.20 -2.06 -1.16
N LYS A 123 2.98 -2.59 -1.04
CA LYS A 123 1.82 -1.95 -0.42
C LYS A 123 1.83 -2.03 1.10
N VAL A 124 3.00 -1.80 1.73
CA VAL A 124 3.31 -1.88 3.16
C VAL A 124 3.83 -3.24 3.61
N SER A 125 4.93 -3.22 4.38
CA SER A 125 5.45 -4.38 5.12
C SER A 125 5.42 -4.09 6.62
N TYR A 126 5.02 -5.07 7.43
CA TYR A 126 5.15 -4.98 8.89
C TYR A 126 6.50 -5.53 9.32
N GLN A 127 7.20 -4.83 10.20
CA GLN A 127 8.46 -5.28 10.77
C GLN A 127 8.44 -5.10 12.29
N CYS A 128 9.15 -5.96 13.01
CA CYS A 128 9.38 -5.77 14.43
C CYS A 128 10.58 -4.82 14.62
N VAL A 129 10.42 -3.84 15.50
CA VAL A 129 11.49 -2.92 15.90
C VAL A 129 11.64 -2.97 17.41
N CYS A 130 12.88 -2.86 17.89
CA CYS A 130 13.16 -2.88 19.32
C CYS A 130 12.40 -1.82 20.10
N ASN A 131 11.78 -2.24 21.19
CA ASN A 131 11.11 -1.38 22.14
C ASN A 131 11.74 -1.55 23.53
N LYS A 132 12.72 -0.69 23.84
CA LYS A 132 13.41 -0.71 25.15
C LYS A 132 12.48 -0.40 26.33
N ASN A 133 11.33 0.24 26.09
CA ASN A 133 10.35 0.50 27.15
C ASN A 133 9.61 -0.77 27.58
N SER A 134 9.57 -1.80 26.72
CA SER A 134 9.05 -3.12 27.06
C SER A 134 10.06 -3.98 27.83
N CYS A 135 11.29 -3.50 28.06
CA CYS A 135 12.27 -4.23 28.83
C CYS A 135 11.86 -4.34 30.30
N ARG A 136 11.77 -5.58 30.78
CA ARG A 136 11.48 -5.85 32.17
C ARG A 136 12.72 -5.60 33.03
N ARG A 137 12.58 -4.81 34.08
CA ARG A 137 13.63 -4.63 35.09
C ARG A 137 13.71 -5.87 35.99
N THR A 138 14.90 -6.45 36.14
CA THR A 138 15.13 -7.54 37.09
C THR A 138 15.25 -6.98 38.50
N THR A 139 14.32 -7.37 39.38
CA THR A 139 14.35 -7.03 40.80
C THR A 139 14.75 -8.26 41.59
N CYS A 140 15.81 -8.16 42.38
CA CYS A 140 16.32 -9.25 43.21
C CYS A 140 15.80 -9.16 44.65
N ALA A 141 15.76 -10.30 45.34
CA ALA A 141 15.47 -10.35 46.77
C ALA A 141 16.61 -9.67 47.58
N PRO A 142 16.35 -9.22 48.83
CA PRO A 142 17.39 -8.67 49.69
C PRO A 142 18.58 -9.64 49.86
N GLY A 143 19.80 -9.11 49.83
CA GLY A 143 21.03 -9.90 49.87
C GLY A 143 21.48 -10.47 48.51
N PHE A 144 20.77 -10.14 47.43
CA PHE A 144 21.16 -10.47 46.06
C PHE A 144 21.27 -9.20 45.21
N GLU A 145 22.25 -9.19 44.31
CA GLU A 145 22.50 -8.12 43.35
C GLU A 145 22.19 -8.59 41.91
N SER A 146 21.60 -7.71 41.10
CA SER A 146 21.37 -7.98 39.69
C SER A 146 22.66 -7.79 38.90
N VAL A 147 23.19 -8.89 38.36
CA VAL A 147 24.42 -8.88 37.55
C VAL A 147 24.06 -9.14 36.10
N LEU A 148 24.68 -8.38 35.19
CA LEU A 148 24.52 -8.60 33.75
C LEU A 148 25.00 -10.01 33.38
N HIS A 149 24.14 -10.78 32.72
CA HIS A 149 24.46 -12.10 32.20
C HIS A 149 24.73 -12.03 30.69
N HIS A 150 23.79 -11.49 29.93
CA HIS A 150 23.92 -11.31 28.48
C HIS A 150 23.54 -9.87 28.11
N PRO A 151 24.40 -9.16 27.37
CA PRO A 151 24.06 -7.84 26.85
C PRO A 151 23.00 -7.95 25.74
N ALA A 152 22.25 -6.87 25.53
CA ALA A 152 21.36 -6.73 24.38
C ALA A 152 22.16 -6.75 23.06
N GLU A 153 21.62 -7.42 22.04
CA GLU A 153 22.22 -7.49 20.70
C GLU A 153 21.60 -6.44 19.74
N GLY A 154 20.46 -5.87 20.13
CA GLY A 154 19.86 -4.73 19.43
C GLY A 154 18.99 -5.10 18.23
N HIS A 155 18.50 -6.34 18.16
CA HIS A 155 17.49 -6.78 17.20
C HIS A 155 16.25 -7.35 17.91
N PRO A 156 15.09 -7.41 17.24
CA PRO A 156 13.86 -7.93 17.83
C PRO A 156 14.06 -9.31 18.48
N GLY A 157 13.59 -9.49 19.72
CA GLY A 157 13.78 -10.69 20.52
C GLY A 157 15.04 -10.69 21.40
N SER A 158 15.97 -9.75 21.20
CA SER A 158 17.18 -9.56 22.02
C SER A 158 17.48 -8.08 22.28
N CYS A 159 16.45 -7.25 22.34
CA CYS A 159 16.53 -5.80 22.56
C CYS A 159 16.93 -5.40 23.98
N CYS A 160 16.76 -6.30 24.94
CA CYS A 160 16.95 -6.05 26.36
C CYS A 160 18.15 -6.84 26.90
N ASP A 161 18.92 -6.19 27.78
CA ASP A 161 19.93 -6.88 28.58
C ASP A 161 19.26 -7.92 29.50
N GLN A 162 19.91 -9.05 29.67
CA GLN A 162 19.47 -10.11 30.57
C GLN A 162 20.31 -10.08 31.85
N TYR A 163 19.64 -9.93 32.99
CA TYR A 163 20.26 -9.90 34.31
C TYR A 163 19.89 -11.14 35.12
N VAL A 164 20.84 -11.62 35.92
CA VAL A 164 20.62 -12.69 36.91
C VAL A 164 20.93 -12.19 38.31
N CYS A 165 20.21 -12.67 39.31
CA CYS A 165 20.45 -12.34 40.70
C CYS A 165 21.57 -13.23 41.26
N LYS A 166 22.65 -12.63 41.77
CA LYS A 166 23.75 -13.32 42.47
C LYS A 166 23.83 -12.82 43.91
N LEU A 167 24.31 -13.65 44.84
CA LEU A 167 24.51 -13.22 46.24
C LEU A 167 25.38 -11.96 46.26
N SER A 168 24.85 -10.90 46.86
CA SER A 168 25.65 -9.72 47.16
C SER A 168 26.77 -10.18 48.08
N GLY A 169 28.01 -9.78 47.79
CA GLY A 169 29.17 -10.08 48.62
C GLY A 169 29.09 -9.35 49.96
N VAL A 170 28.13 -9.73 50.81
CA VAL A 170 28.10 -9.36 52.21
C VAL A 170 29.25 -10.13 52.84
N GLY A 171 30.34 -9.41 53.10
CA GLY A 171 31.47 -9.93 53.83
C GLY A 171 30.99 -10.60 55.11
N ILE A 172 31.40 -11.86 55.29
CA ILE A 172 31.48 -12.56 56.56
C ILE A 172 32.41 -11.77 57.51
N GLY A 173 31.94 -10.63 57.99
CA GLY A 173 32.62 -9.76 58.95
C GLY A 173 31.82 -9.69 60.24
N ASN A 174 32.31 -10.42 61.24
CA ASN A 174 31.92 -10.44 62.66
C ASN A 174 30.69 -11.28 63.05
N LEU A 175 30.89 -12.61 63.05
CA LEU A 175 30.50 -13.44 64.19
C LEU A 175 31.71 -13.56 65.13
N LEU A 176 31.87 -12.63 66.07
CA LEU A 176 32.62 -12.79 67.31
C LEU A 176 32.01 -11.88 68.38
#